data_AF-A0AAV4GAT8-F1
#
_entry.id   AF-A0AAV4GAT8-F1
#
_cell.length_a   1.000
_cell.length_b   1.000
_cell.length_c   1.000
_cell.angle_alpha   90.00
_cell.angle_beta   90.00
_cell.angle_gamma   90.00
#
_symmetry.space_group_name_H-M   'P 1'
#
loop_
_entity.id
_entity.type
_entity.pdbx_description
1 polymer ?
#
loop_
_entity_poly.entity_id
_entity_poly.type
_entity_poly.pdbx_seq_one_letter_code
_entity_poly.pdbx_strand_id
1 'polypeptide(L)'
;MNLDLHLKKVSFDFSVKNIPLHSEDLYTKTLIRRTETFVKNLRWRTFFFLNPQIDLAEKETYGLNSTKPPPIIPELKEFESDPIRLIEIIKFQNPRNNFQLQQRKTINSIKKKDNHLYVPADKTNNYYRIRPEDYEKLKNKPLQKEYKKSNRATTANISMGDKKVTQNLGLADRINVTAEREAFIALKDHKENFYNNPTCRLINPCETEIGKISKQILERINTNIRRQTKYNQWTKTRDVIHWFENITNKKQQSFIIFDICDFYPSITKDLLEEALDFASLHTSITGEERNIILHTKNSTLYSNNEPWQKRQQHSTSQWEALTGQKHANW
;
A
#
# COMPACT_ATOMS: atom_id res chain seq x y z
N MET A 1 6.28 -29.82 -16.60
CA MET A 1 6.85 -30.26 -15.31
C MET A 1 5.80 -30.02 -14.24
N ASN A 2 5.12 -31.07 -13.76
CA ASN A 2 4.21 -30.94 -12.63
C ASN A 2 5.06 -30.57 -11.41
N LEU A 3 4.86 -29.36 -10.91
CA LEU A 3 5.37 -28.97 -9.61
C LEU A 3 4.47 -29.68 -8.60
N ASP A 4 4.90 -30.84 -8.10
CA ASP A 4 4.22 -31.54 -7.00
C ASP A 4 4.44 -30.72 -5.71
N LEU A 5 3.66 -29.66 -5.58
CA LEU A 5 3.73 -28.71 -4.48
C LEU A 5 2.80 -29.19 -3.39
N HIS A 6 3.35 -29.41 -2.20
CA HIS A 6 2.55 -29.80 -1.04
C HIS A 6 1.82 -28.58 -0.45
N LEU A 7 0.74 -28.17 -1.13
CA LEU A 7 -0.17 -27.12 -0.67
C LEU A 7 -1.31 -27.73 0.14
N LYS A 8 -1.31 -27.50 1.45
CA LYS A 8 -2.44 -27.88 2.30
C LYS A 8 -3.25 -26.65 2.68
N LYS A 9 -4.51 -26.60 2.25
CA LYS A 9 -5.44 -25.56 2.70
C LYS A 9 -5.59 -25.63 4.22
N VAL A 10 -5.50 -24.47 4.87
CA VAL A 10 -5.68 -24.29 6.31
C VAL A 10 -6.94 -23.47 6.52
N SER A 11 -7.82 -23.98 7.37
CA SER A 11 -8.90 -23.19 7.95
C SER A 11 -8.53 -22.88 9.38
N PHE A 12 -8.68 -21.62 9.77
CA PHE A 12 -8.65 -21.23 11.16
C PHE A 12 -10.09 -21.25 11.68
N ASP A 13 -10.30 -21.79 12.88
CA ASP A 13 -11.62 -21.84 13.53
C ASP A 13 -12.13 -20.46 13.98
N PHE A 14 -11.40 -19.40 13.64
CA PHE A 14 -11.70 -18.02 13.96
C PHE A 14 -11.26 -17.11 12.83
N SER A 15 -11.89 -15.94 12.74
CA SER A 15 -11.47 -14.90 11.80
C SER A 15 -10.03 -14.48 12.08
N VAL A 16 -9.20 -14.45 11.04
CA VAL A 16 -7.82 -13.92 11.11
C VAL A 16 -7.77 -12.41 11.37
N LYS A 17 -8.92 -11.72 11.25
CA LYS A 17 -9.07 -10.31 11.62
C LYS A 17 -9.28 -10.11 13.12
N ASN A 18 -9.43 -11.18 13.89
CA ASN A 18 -9.59 -11.09 15.33
C ASN A 18 -8.26 -10.66 15.96
N ILE A 19 -8.30 -9.58 16.74
CA ILE A 19 -7.11 -9.02 17.40
C ILE A 19 -6.71 -9.96 18.55
N PRO A 20 -5.51 -10.58 18.52
CA PRO A 20 -5.08 -11.42 19.62
C PRO A 20 -4.79 -10.57 20.86
N LEU A 21 -4.83 -11.19 22.05
CA LEU A 21 -4.31 -10.54 23.25
C LEU A 21 -2.79 -10.32 23.10
N HIS A 22 -2.39 -9.07 22.97
CA HIS A 22 -0.99 -8.66 22.97
C HIS A 22 -0.39 -8.83 24.38
N SER A 23 0.94 -8.91 24.47
CA SER A 23 1.62 -8.84 25.76
C SER A 23 1.38 -7.48 26.41
N GLU A 24 1.43 -7.43 27.74
CA GLU A 24 1.33 -6.19 28.52
C GLU A 24 2.37 -5.17 28.02
N ASP A 25 3.62 -5.60 27.79
CA ASP A 25 4.68 -4.77 27.20
C ASP A 25 4.30 -4.15 25.84
N LEU A 26 3.78 -4.96 24.91
CA LEU A 26 3.41 -4.47 23.57
C LEU A 26 2.20 -3.53 23.63
N TYR A 27 1.25 -3.82 24.51
CA TYR A 27 0.12 -2.93 24.76
C TYR A 27 0.60 -1.59 25.32
N THR A 28 1.40 -1.60 26.38
CA THR A 28 1.93 -0.39 27.02
C THR A 28 2.74 0.44 26.05
N LYS A 29 3.65 -0.16 25.26
CA LYS A 29 4.39 0.54 24.20
C LYS A 29 3.46 1.18 23.16
N THR A 30 2.42 0.45 22.75
CA THR A 30 1.44 0.98 21.80
C THR A 30 0.65 2.15 22.41
N LEU A 31 0.24 2.03 23.67
CA LEU A 31 -0.52 3.06 24.36
C LEU A 31 0.31 4.33 24.58
N ILE A 32 1.57 4.20 24.99
CA ILE A 32 2.52 5.32 25.09
C ILE A 32 2.61 6.03 23.74
N ARG A 33 2.91 5.29 22.67
CA ARG A 33 3.02 5.86 21.31
C ARG A 33 1.75 6.58 20.86
N ARG A 34 0.57 6.02 21.15
CA ARG A 34 -0.73 6.64 20.81
C ARG A 34 -0.98 7.90 21.62
N THR A 35 -0.63 7.88 22.90
CA THR A 35 -0.74 9.03 23.80
C THR A 35 0.20 10.15 23.37
N GLU A 36 1.46 9.84 23.04
CA GLU A 36 2.39 10.81 22.46
C GLU A 36 1.86 11.41 21.15
N THR A 37 1.27 10.59 20.28
CA THR A 37 0.67 11.08 19.02
C THR A 37 -0.49 12.04 19.30
N PHE A 38 -1.35 11.70 20.26
CA PHE A 38 -2.45 12.55 20.70
C PHE A 38 -1.94 13.88 21.27
N VAL A 39 -0.99 13.84 22.21
CA VAL A 39 -0.37 15.03 22.82
C VAL A 39 0.28 15.90 21.73
N LYS A 40 1.04 15.31 20.81
CA LYS A 40 1.67 16.07 19.70
C LYS A 40 0.63 16.79 18.84
N ASN A 41 -0.46 16.11 18.49
CA ASN A 41 -1.55 16.70 17.71
C ASN A 41 -2.26 17.81 18.49
N LEU A 42 -2.49 17.62 19.79
CA LEU A 42 -3.10 18.62 20.66
C LEU A 42 -2.23 19.87 20.78
N ARG A 43 -0.91 19.71 20.98
CA ARG A 43 0.04 20.83 21.00
C ARG A 43 0.01 21.62 19.70
N TRP A 44 0.05 20.95 18.54
CA TRP A 44 -0.05 21.64 17.25
C TRP A 44 -1.35 22.44 17.11
N ARG A 45 -2.49 21.84 17.45
CA ARG A 45 -3.79 22.53 17.41
C ARG A 45 -3.84 23.74 18.34
N THR A 46 -3.35 23.56 19.57
CA THR A 46 -3.34 24.63 20.57
C THR A 46 -2.38 25.76 20.18
N PHE A 47 -1.23 25.42 19.60
CA PHE A 47 -0.29 26.40 19.07
C PHE A 47 -0.94 27.31 18.02
N PHE A 48 -1.62 26.74 17.02
CA PHE A 48 -2.29 27.54 16.00
C PHE A 48 -3.51 28.29 16.52
N PHE A 49 -4.21 27.73 17.52
CA PHE A 49 -5.30 28.42 18.19
C PHE A 49 -4.82 29.67 18.95
N LEU A 50 -3.70 29.57 19.67
CA LEU A 50 -3.12 30.68 20.44
C LEU A 50 -2.38 31.70 19.57
N ASN A 51 -1.96 31.30 18.36
CA ASN A 51 -1.20 32.15 17.44
C ASN A 51 -1.94 32.31 16.10
N PRO A 52 -3.13 32.95 16.09
CA PRO A 52 -3.94 33.10 14.87
C PRO A 52 -3.27 34.00 13.81
N GLN A 53 -2.26 34.78 14.21
CA GLN A 53 -1.50 35.68 13.33
C GLN A 53 -0.44 34.94 12.51
N ILE A 54 -0.14 33.68 12.84
CA ILE A 54 0.80 32.88 12.06
C ILE A 54 0.11 32.54 10.74
N ASP A 55 0.54 33.23 9.69
CA ASP A 55 0.15 32.91 8.33
C ASP A 55 0.65 31.49 8.00
N LEU A 56 -0.28 30.56 7.97
CA LEU A 56 -0.06 29.25 7.41
C LEU A 56 0.01 29.44 5.89
N ALA A 57 1.17 29.83 5.38
CA ALA A 57 1.40 29.80 3.94
C ALA A 57 0.89 28.45 3.43
N GLU A 58 -0.14 28.49 2.57
CA GLU A 58 -0.84 27.31 2.04
C GLU A 58 0.11 26.53 1.15
N LYS A 59 1.04 25.82 1.78
CA LYS A 59 1.99 24.97 1.10
C LYS A 59 1.30 23.66 0.79
N GLU A 60 1.24 23.31 -0.49
CA GLU A 60 0.82 21.98 -0.90
C GLU A 60 1.79 20.94 -0.31
N THR A 61 1.25 20.00 0.44
CA THR A 61 2.02 18.94 1.13
C THR A 61 1.71 17.56 0.58
N TYR A 62 0.75 17.44 -0.32
CA TYR A 62 0.28 16.18 -0.89
C TYR A 62 -0.05 15.13 0.18
N GLY A 63 -0.61 15.58 1.31
CA GLY A 63 -0.96 14.72 2.45
C GLY A 63 0.23 14.16 3.25
N LEU A 64 1.44 14.70 3.05
CA LEU A 64 2.62 14.32 3.82
C LEU A 64 2.67 15.06 5.16
N ASN A 65 2.74 14.29 6.23
CA ASN A 65 2.80 14.82 7.60
C ASN A 65 4.11 15.56 7.84
N SER A 66 4.07 16.58 8.70
CA SER A 66 5.30 17.24 9.16
C SER A 66 6.06 16.34 10.13
N THR A 67 7.39 16.36 10.04
CA THR A 67 8.29 15.73 11.02
C THR A 67 8.70 16.69 12.14
N LYS A 68 8.32 17.98 12.03
CA LYS A 68 8.68 18.99 13.03
C LYS A 68 8.07 18.63 14.38
N PRO A 69 8.83 18.75 15.48
CA PRO A 69 8.27 18.61 16.81
C PRO A 69 7.33 19.79 17.08
N PRO A 70 6.18 19.57 17.75
CA PRO A 70 5.33 20.65 18.20
C PRO A 70 6.05 21.47 19.28
N PRO A 71 5.77 22.79 19.37
CA PRO A 71 6.28 23.61 20.45
C PRO A 71 5.73 23.15 21.80
N ILE A 72 6.45 23.48 22.86
CA ILE A 72 5.98 23.29 24.23
C ILE A 72 4.92 24.36 24.51
N ILE A 73 3.75 23.93 24.97
CA ILE A 73 2.63 24.81 25.31
C ILE A 73 2.47 24.76 26.84
N PRO A 74 2.86 25.81 27.58
CA PRO A 74 2.79 25.83 29.05
C PRO A 74 1.39 25.49 29.60
N GLU A 75 0.35 25.95 28.92
CA GLU A 75 -1.06 25.75 29.29
C GLU A 75 -1.50 24.28 29.24
N LEU A 76 -0.80 23.44 28.45
CA LEU A 76 -1.08 22.01 28.35
C LEU A 76 -0.29 21.16 29.33
N LYS A 77 0.67 21.72 30.08
CA LYS A 77 1.63 20.95 30.87
C LYS A 77 0.95 20.03 31.90
N GLU A 78 -0.01 20.56 32.65
CA GLU A 78 -0.75 19.77 33.64
C GLU A 78 -1.58 18.68 32.95
N PHE A 79 -2.35 19.06 31.92
CA PHE A 79 -3.14 18.12 31.13
C PHE A 79 -2.30 17.01 30.51
N GLU A 80 -1.08 17.28 30.03
CA GLU A 80 -0.21 16.28 29.42
C GLU A 80 0.36 15.27 30.43
N SER A 81 0.48 15.67 31.70
CA SER A 81 0.94 14.79 32.77
C SER A 81 -0.10 13.73 33.15
N ASP A 82 -1.39 14.04 33.00
CA ASP A 82 -2.49 13.13 33.36
C ASP A 82 -2.54 11.87 32.50
N PRO A 83 -2.50 11.92 31.14
CA PRO A 83 -2.41 10.73 30.30
C PRO A 83 -1.21 9.85 30.60
N ILE A 84 -0.06 10.44 30.96
CA ILE A 84 1.13 9.67 31.35
C ILE A 84 0.85 8.91 32.65
N ARG A 85 0.30 9.60 33.66
CA ARG A 85 -0.11 8.98 34.92
C ARG A 85 -1.19 7.91 34.71
N LEU A 86 -2.12 8.12 33.78
CA LEU A 86 -3.13 7.12 33.42
C LEU A 86 -2.47 5.85 32.89
N ILE A 87 -1.41 5.95 32.10
CA ILE A 87 -0.65 4.78 31.61
C ILE A 87 -0.01 4.02 32.77
N GLU A 88 0.56 4.72 33.75
CA GLU A 88 1.24 4.11 34.91
C GLU A 88 0.29 3.31 35.81
N ILE A 89 -0.97 3.74 35.92
CA ILE A 89 -1.95 3.09 36.81
C ILE A 89 -2.77 2.00 36.11
N ILE A 90 -2.55 1.75 34.82
CA ILE A 90 -3.28 0.69 34.10
C ILE A 90 -2.97 -0.66 34.72
N LYS A 91 -4.04 -1.37 35.05
CA LYS A 91 -3.99 -2.75 35.52
C LYS A 91 -4.45 -3.67 34.41
N PHE A 92 -3.62 -4.65 34.09
CA PHE A 92 -3.96 -5.67 33.12
C PHE A 92 -4.74 -6.79 33.79
N GLN A 93 -5.80 -7.22 33.13
CA GLN A 93 -6.46 -8.48 33.44
C GLN A 93 -6.05 -9.49 32.39
N ASN A 94 -5.97 -10.75 32.79
CA ASN A 94 -5.75 -11.86 31.87
C ASN A 94 -7.09 -12.57 31.66
N PRO A 95 -7.96 -12.07 30.76
CA PRO A 95 -9.20 -12.77 30.47
C PRO A 95 -8.84 -14.16 29.93
N ARG A 96 -9.32 -15.19 30.64
CA ARG A 96 -9.18 -16.59 30.24
C ARG A 96 -10.50 -17.05 29.64
N ASN A 97 -10.84 -16.55 28.46
CA ASN A 97 -11.94 -17.15 27.71
C ASN A 97 -11.43 -18.23 26.75
N ASN A 98 -12.31 -19.18 26.43
CA ASN A 98 -11.98 -20.32 25.57
C ASN A 98 -11.43 -19.90 24.20
N PHE A 99 -11.96 -18.80 23.66
CA PHE A 99 -11.56 -18.24 22.37
C PHE A 99 -10.10 -17.76 22.36
N GLN A 100 -9.69 -16.98 23.35
CA GLN A 100 -8.31 -16.47 23.49
C GLN A 100 -7.31 -17.60 23.76
N LEU A 101 -7.72 -18.61 24.54
CA LEU A 101 -6.92 -19.81 24.76
C LEU A 101 -6.72 -20.59 23.46
N GLN A 102 -7.76 -20.72 22.63
CA GLN A 102 -7.68 -21.36 21.32
C GLN A 102 -6.72 -20.61 20.39
N GLN A 103 -6.85 -19.28 20.28
CA GLN A 103 -5.94 -18.46 19.49
C GLN A 103 -4.47 -18.61 19.93
N ARG A 104 -4.22 -18.57 21.24
CA ARG A 104 -2.87 -18.72 21.79
C ARG A 104 -2.28 -20.11 21.49
N LYS A 105 -3.09 -21.17 21.60
CA LYS A 105 -2.68 -22.53 21.22
C LYS A 105 -2.31 -22.61 19.74
N THR A 106 -3.13 -22.03 18.85
CA THR A 106 -2.85 -21.97 17.41
C THR A 106 -1.56 -21.21 17.11
N ILE A 107 -1.38 -20.01 17.65
CA ILE A 107 -0.14 -19.20 17.46
C ILE A 107 1.09 -19.96 17.96
N ASN A 108 1.02 -20.59 19.13
CA ASN A 108 2.14 -21.36 19.68
C ASN A 108 2.45 -22.59 18.81
N SER A 109 1.43 -23.26 18.26
CA SER A 109 1.63 -24.37 17.34
C SER A 109 2.35 -23.92 16.08
N ILE A 110 1.94 -22.80 15.49
CA ILE A 110 2.57 -22.22 14.30
C ILE A 110 4.03 -21.85 14.60
N LYS A 111 4.28 -21.10 15.68
CA LYS A 111 5.63 -20.57 15.98
C LYS A 111 6.64 -21.63 16.40
N LYS A 112 6.22 -22.67 17.13
CA LYS A 112 7.15 -23.61 17.78
C LYS A 112 7.22 -24.98 17.13
N LYS A 113 6.18 -25.40 16.41
CA LYS A 113 6.03 -26.79 15.97
C LYS A 113 5.97 -26.95 14.45
N ASP A 114 5.75 -25.88 13.71
CA ASP A 114 5.59 -25.96 12.27
C ASP A 114 6.79 -25.38 11.52
N ASN A 115 7.40 -26.19 10.67
CA ASN A 115 8.47 -25.77 9.76
C ASN A 115 7.93 -25.29 8.40
N HIS A 116 6.62 -25.09 8.29
CA HIS A 116 5.96 -24.60 7.08
C HIS A 116 5.62 -23.12 7.18
N LEU A 117 5.49 -22.50 6.03
CA LEU A 117 4.98 -21.14 5.88
C LEU A 117 3.47 -21.17 5.69
N TYR A 118 2.80 -20.12 6.17
CA TYR A 118 1.37 -19.90 5.98
C TYR A 118 1.17 -18.73 5.02
N VAL A 119 0.72 -19.03 3.80
CA VAL A 119 0.60 -18.05 2.71
C VAL A 119 -0.89 -17.73 2.48
N PRO A 120 -1.27 -16.44 2.47
CA PRO A 120 -2.64 -16.06 2.20
C PRO A 120 -3.01 -16.25 0.72
N ALA A 121 -4.29 -16.49 0.47
CA ALA A 121 -4.87 -16.39 -0.85
C ALA A 121 -5.06 -14.92 -1.28
N ASP A 122 -5.10 -14.70 -2.59
CA ASP A 122 -5.20 -13.37 -3.21
C ASP A 122 -6.62 -12.79 -3.14
N LYS A 123 -7.66 -13.63 -3.32
CA LYS A 123 -9.07 -13.18 -3.40
C LYS A 123 -10.01 -13.84 -2.38
N THR A 124 -9.56 -14.90 -1.73
CA THR A 124 -10.34 -15.59 -0.70
C THR A 124 -9.71 -15.36 0.67
N ASN A 125 -10.43 -15.72 1.73
CA ASN A 125 -9.90 -15.67 3.10
C ASN A 125 -9.09 -16.94 3.46
N ASN A 126 -8.70 -17.75 2.47
CA ASN A 126 -7.99 -19.00 2.71
C ASN A 126 -6.51 -18.76 3.00
N TYR A 127 -5.93 -19.66 3.80
CA TYR A 127 -4.48 -19.78 3.95
C TYR A 127 -4.03 -21.14 3.48
N TYR A 128 -2.78 -21.22 3.04
CA TYR A 128 -2.15 -22.47 2.63
C TYR A 128 -0.86 -22.68 3.40
N ARG A 129 -0.73 -23.86 3.96
CA ARG A 129 0.50 -24.36 4.56
C ARG A 129 1.38 -24.89 3.42
N ILE A 130 2.61 -24.38 3.33
CA ILE A 130 3.56 -24.70 2.27
C ILE A 130 4.96 -24.87 2.85
N ARG A 131 5.77 -25.78 2.27
CA ARG A 131 7.18 -25.90 2.64
C ARG A 131 7.98 -24.68 2.16
N PRO A 132 9.02 -24.24 2.88
CA PRO A 132 9.85 -23.11 2.46
C PRO A 132 10.43 -23.26 1.05
N GLU A 133 10.84 -24.47 0.67
CA GLU A 133 11.45 -24.74 -0.66
C GLU A 133 10.43 -24.57 -1.78
N ASP A 134 9.20 -25.01 -1.53
CA ASP A 134 8.07 -24.92 -2.46
C ASP A 134 7.57 -23.47 -2.59
N TYR A 135 7.60 -22.72 -1.48
CA TYR A 135 7.37 -21.28 -1.49
C TYR A 135 8.38 -20.55 -2.36
N GLU A 136 9.67 -20.84 -2.21
CA GLU A 136 10.72 -20.20 -3.01
C GLU A 136 10.57 -20.53 -4.50
N LYS A 137 10.23 -21.78 -4.87
CA LYS A 137 9.91 -22.13 -6.27
C LYS A 137 8.74 -21.30 -6.81
N LEU A 138 7.67 -21.16 -6.03
CA LEU A 138 6.49 -20.37 -6.41
C LEU A 138 6.79 -18.87 -6.51
N LYS A 139 7.61 -18.31 -5.63
CA LYS A 139 8.05 -16.91 -5.65
C LYS A 139 8.98 -16.63 -6.84
N ASN A 140 9.91 -17.53 -7.11
CA ASN A 140 10.93 -17.36 -8.14
C ASN A 140 10.36 -17.40 -9.56
N LYS A 141 9.29 -18.16 -9.81
CA LYS A 141 8.67 -18.28 -11.14
C LYS A 141 8.18 -16.93 -11.71
N PRO A 142 7.29 -16.16 -11.05
CA PRO A 142 6.91 -14.82 -11.51
C PRO A 142 8.06 -13.82 -11.41
N LEU A 143 8.91 -13.91 -10.37
CA LEU A 143 10.06 -13.03 -10.21
C LEU A 143 10.99 -13.09 -11.43
N GLN A 144 11.38 -14.29 -11.86
CA GLN A 144 12.28 -14.45 -13.01
C GLN A 144 11.59 -14.13 -14.34
N LYS A 145 10.26 -14.35 -14.44
CA LYS A 145 9.46 -14.03 -15.63
C LYS A 145 9.36 -12.50 -15.84
N GLU A 146 9.07 -11.75 -14.79
CA GLU A 146 8.72 -10.33 -14.88
C GLU A 146 9.88 -9.40 -14.49
N TYR A 147 10.88 -9.90 -13.75
CA TYR A 147 11.98 -9.09 -13.22
C TYR A 147 13.35 -9.66 -13.61
N LYS A 148 14.34 -8.77 -13.61
CA LYS A 148 15.77 -9.07 -13.74
C LYS A 148 16.51 -8.53 -12.52
N LYS A 149 17.62 -9.18 -12.16
CA LYS A 149 18.52 -8.65 -11.12
C LYS A 149 18.96 -7.24 -11.48
N SER A 150 19.04 -6.39 -10.47
CA SER A 150 19.51 -5.02 -10.56
C SER A 150 20.75 -4.85 -9.67
N ASN A 151 21.32 -3.66 -9.68
CA ASN A 151 22.44 -3.30 -8.80
C ASN A 151 22.00 -2.21 -7.81
N ARG A 152 22.78 -2.06 -6.74
CA ARG A 152 22.53 -1.02 -5.72
C ARG A 152 22.65 0.40 -6.28
N ALA A 153 23.43 0.60 -7.35
CA ALA A 153 23.52 1.89 -8.03
C ALA A 153 22.17 2.32 -8.63
N THR A 154 21.38 1.38 -9.16
CA THR A 154 20.04 1.66 -9.69
C THR A 154 19.09 2.11 -8.58
N THR A 155 19.09 1.41 -7.44
CA THR A 155 18.32 1.85 -6.26
C THR A 155 18.76 3.23 -5.78
N ALA A 156 20.08 3.49 -5.73
CA ALA A 156 20.62 4.78 -5.32
C ALA A 156 20.19 5.91 -6.27
N ASN A 157 20.13 5.65 -7.58
CA ASN A 157 19.66 6.62 -8.58
C ASN A 157 18.17 6.93 -8.39
N ILE A 158 17.33 5.92 -8.12
CA ILE A 158 15.90 6.13 -7.83
C ILE A 158 15.75 6.99 -6.57
N SER A 159 16.45 6.64 -5.50
CA SER A 159 16.44 7.39 -4.23
C SER A 159 16.96 8.82 -4.38
N MET A 160 17.95 9.04 -5.26
CA MET A 160 18.45 10.38 -5.58
C MET A 160 17.43 11.20 -6.38
N GLY A 161 16.74 10.57 -7.34
CA GLY A 161 15.62 11.17 -8.06
C GLY A 161 14.49 11.54 -7.11
N ASP A 162 14.18 10.66 -6.16
CA ASP A 162 13.20 10.91 -5.10
C ASP A 162 13.60 12.15 -4.29
N LYS A 163 14.84 12.20 -3.82
CA LYS A 163 15.37 13.36 -3.08
C LYS A 163 15.27 14.66 -3.89
N LYS A 164 15.56 14.64 -5.18
CA LYS A 164 15.47 15.83 -6.04
C LYS A 164 14.03 16.34 -6.16
N VAL A 165 13.08 15.44 -6.39
CA VAL A 165 11.65 15.78 -6.41
C VAL A 165 11.21 16.42 -5.09
N THR A 166 11.58 15.83 -3.96
CA THR A 166 11.18 16.35 -2.65
C THR A 166 11.85 17.67 -2.32
N GLN A 167 13.09 17.90 -2.75
CA GLN A 167 13.77 19.19 -2.59
C GLN A 167 13.09 20.29 -3.41
N ASN A 168 12.74 20.03 -4.66
CA ASN A 168 12.06 21.00 -5.52
C ASN A 168 10.70 21.43 -4.95
N LEU A 169 9.93 20.47 -4.42
CA LEU A 169 8.66 20.75 -3.73
C LEU A 169 8.85 21.33 -2.31
N GLY A 170 10.09 21.34 -1.80
CA GLY A 170 10.44 21.70 -0.43
C GLY A 170 9.80 20.79 0.62
N LEU A 171 9.62 19.52 0.31
CA LEU A 171 9.04 18.46 1.15
C LEU A 171 10.11 17.47 1.64
N ALA A 172 11.39 17.80 1.47
CA ALA A 172 12.52 16.96 1.88
C ALA A 172 12.53 16.65 3.38
N ASP A 173 11.94 17.50 4.22
CA ASP A 173 11.79 17.27 5.66
C ASP A 173 10.68 16.24 6.00
N ARG A 174 9.85 15.85 5.03
CA ARG A 174 8.63 15.04 5.27
C ARG A 174 8.70 13.62 4.74
N ILE A 175 9.76 13.26 4.03
CA ILE A 175 9.89 11.97 3.36
C ILE A 175 11.09 11.22 3.91
N ASN A 176 10.87 9.95 4.22
CA ASN A 176 11.93 9.03 4.63
C ASN A 176 12.47 8.25 3.44
N VAL A 177 13.69 7.72 3.61
CA VAL A 177 14.26 6.75 2.67
C VAL A 177 13.40 5.48 2.69
N THR A 178 13.06 4.97 1.50
CA THR A 178 12.31 3.72 1.34
C THR A 178 13.07 2.56 1.99
N ALA A 179 12.40 1.83 2.86
CA ALA A 179 12.98 0.65 3.52
C ALA A 179 13.07 -0.53 2.54
N GLU A 180 14.20 -1.22 2.52
CA GLU A 180 14.40 -2.46 1.77
C GLU A 180 13.57 -3.58 2.41
N ARG A 181 12.61 -4.13 1.65
CA ARG A 181 11.67 -5.16 2.14
C ARG A 181 11.52 -6.28 1.11
N GLU A 182 11.65 -7.51 1.60
CA GLU A 182 11.52 -8.73 0.81
C GLU A 182 10.13 -8.87 0.17
N ALA A 183 10.11 -9.16 -1.14
CA ALA A 183 8.90 -9.50 -1.84
C ALA A 183 8.28 -10.77 -1.31
N PHE A 184 6.95 -10.82 -1.34
CA PHE A 184 6.18 -11.97 -0.92
C PHE A 184 5.08 -12.29 -1.93
N ILE A 185 4.44 -13.45 -1.77
CA ILE A 185 3.41 -13.91 -2.68
C ILE A 185 2.05 -14.09 -2.00
N ALA A 186 0.99 -13.93 -2.77
CA ALA A 186 -0.36 -14.39 -2.45
C ALA A 186 -0.83 -15.42 -3.48
N LEU A 187 -1.52 -16.47 -3.03
CA LEU A 187 -1.92 -17.60 -3.88
C LEU A 187 -3.22 -17.33 -4.64
N LYS A 188 -3.25 -17.60 -5.95
CA LYS A 188 -4.43 -17.41 -6.81
C LYS A 188 -5.31 -18.66 -6.80
N ASP A 189 -5.87 -18.97 -5.63
CA ASP A 189 -6.72 -20.16 -5.41
C ASP A 189 -8.07 -20.16 -6.14
N HIS A 190 -8.49 -19.00 -6.63
CA HIS A 190 -9.67 -18.82 -7.47
C HIS A 190 -9.48 -19.25 -8.94
N LYS A 191 -8.31 -19.80 -9.32
CA LYS A 191 -8.04 -20.31 -10.67
C LYS A 191 -8.42 -21.78 -10.75
N GLU A 192 -9.09 -22.18 -11.83
CA GLU A 192 -9.66 -23.53 -12.02
C GLU A 192 -8.63 -24.66 -11.80
N ASN A 193 -7.38 -24.48 -12.25
CA ASN A 193 -6.32 -25.48 -12.14
C ASN A 193 -5.33 -25.23 -10.99
N PHE A 194 -5.78 -24.58 -9.91
CA PHE A 194 -4.89 -24.16 -8.82
C PHE A 194 -4.13 -25.31 -8.15
N TYR A 195 -4.76 -26.47 -7.91
CA TYR A 195 -4.11 -27.57 -7.20
C TYR A 195 -3.03 -28.26 -8.03
N ASN A 196 -3.17 -28.32 -9.36
CA ASN A 196 -2.17 -28.95 -10.24
C ASN A 196 -1.12 -27.95 -10.74
N ASN A 197 -1.50 -26.68 -10.93
CA ASN A 197 -0.60 -25.63 -11.39
C ASN A 197 -0.87 -24.33 -10.60
N PRO A 198 -0.47 -24.30 -9.31
CA PRO A 198 -0.69 -23.14 -8.48
C PRO A 198 0.04 -21.93 -9.06
N THR A 199 -0.70 -20.83 -9.14
CA THR A 199 -0.16 -19.53 -9.55
C THR A 199 -0.27 -18.57 -8.38
N CYS A 200 0.60 -17.58 -8.38
CA CYS A 200 0.62 -16.57 -7.34
C CYS A 200 0.65 -15.16 -7.94
N ARG A 201 0.39 -14.18 -7.08
CA ARG A 201 0.66 -12.77 -7.30
C ARG A 201 1.91 -12.42 -6.51
N LEU A 202 2.93 -11.88 -7.18
CA LEU A 202 4.09 -11.28 -6.53
C LEU A 202 3.72 -9.89 -6.01
N ILE A 203 4.10 -9.60 -4.76
CA ILE A 203 3.78 -8.33 -4.09
C ILE A 203 5.10 -7.63 -3.76
N ASN A 204 5.22 -6.38 -4.21
CA ASN A 204 6.32 -5.49 -3.89
C ASN A 204 5.96 -4.63 -2.66
N PRO A 205 6.58 -4.85 -1.49
CA PRO A 205 6.35 -4.00 -0.32
C PRO A 205 7.15 -2.69 -0.31
N CYS A 206 8.07 -2.48 -1.26
CA CYS A 206 8.92 -1.29 -1.35
C CYS A 206 8.18 -0.15 -2.08
N GLU A 207 7.20 0.46 -1.42
CA GLU A 207 6.49 1.64 -1.95
C GLU A 207 7.20 2.93 -1.50
N THR A 208 7.50 3.83 -2.44
CA THR A 208 8.11 5.14 -2.14
C THR A 208 7.04 6.13 -1.67
N GLU A 209 7.39 7.02 -0.74
CA GLU A 209 6.43 8.03 -0.25
C GLU A 209 6.03 9.04 -1.34
N ILE A 210 6.87 9.19 -2.39
CA ILE A 210 6.57 10.04 -3.55
C ILE A 210 5.42 9.47 -4.39
N GLY A 211 5.14 8.17 -4.29
CA GLY A 211 3.92 7.57 -4.83
C GLY A 211 2.65 8.29 -4.36
N LYS A 212 2.63 8.84 -3.14
CA LYS A 212 1.51 9.65 -2.62
C LYS A 212 1.35 10.97 -3.37
N ILE A 213 2.46 11.64 -3.69
CA ILE A 213 2.48 12.89 -4.46
C ILE A 213 1.91 12.64 -5.86
N SER A 214 2.46 11.65 -6.57
CA SER A 214 2.00 11.24 -7.91
C SER A 214 0.52 10.87 -7.91
N LYS A 215 0.05 10.14 -6.89
CA LYS A 215 -1.37 9.80 -6.74
C LYS A 215 -2.27 11.03 -6.64
N GLN A 216 -1.90 12.04 -5.84
CA GLN A 216 -2.72 13.25 -5.69
C GLN A 216 -2.74 14.08 -6.99
N ILE A 217 -1.59 14.18 -7.67
CA ILE A 217 -1.52 14.82 -9.00
C ILE A 217 -2.46 14.12 -9.99
N LEU A 218 -2.39 12.78 -10.08
CA LEU A 218 -3.25 11.99 -10.96
C LEU A 218 -4.73 12.08 -10.58
N GLU A 219 -5.06 12.17 -9.29
CA GLU A 219 -6.43 12.36 -8.81
C GLU A 219 -7.00 13.72 -9.22
N ARG A 220 -6.20 14.79 -9.11
CA ARG A 220 -6.54 16.13 -9.61
C ARG A 220 -6.78 16.10 -11.12
N ILE A 221 -5.85 15.52 -11.89
CA ILE A 221 -5.94 15.39 -13.35
C ILE A 221 -7.21 14.65 -13.75
N ASN A 222 -7.45 13.45 -13.20
CA ASN A 222 -8.63 12.65 -13.52
C ASN A 222 -9.93 13.37 -13.12
N THR A 223 -9.93 14.10 -12.01
CA THR A 223 -11.10 14.88 -11.59
C THR A 223 -11.42 15.99 -12.59
N ASN A 224 -10.39 16.70 -13.07
CA ASN A 224 -10.57 17.74 -14.09
C ASN A 224 -11.03 17.17 -15.44
N ILE A 225 -10.44 16.06 -15.90
CA ILE A 225 -10.85 15.39 -17.13
C ILE A 225 -12.31 14.98 -17.05
N ARG A 226 -12.72 14.25 -15.99
CA ARG A 226 -14.12 13.84 -15.80
C ARG A 226 -15.09 15.01 -15.84
N ARG A 227 -14.71 16.14 -15.21
CA ARG A 227 -15.53 17.36 -15.20
C ARG A 227 -15.69 17.96 -16.59
N GLN A 228 -14.65 17.92 -17.43
CA GLN A 228 -14.68 18.53 -18.76
C GLN A 228 -15.28 17.62 -19.84
N THR A 229 -14.89 16.35 -19.87
CA THR A 229 -15.33 15.42 -20.91
C THR A 229 -16.71 14.83 -20.63
N LYS A 230 -17.16 14.87 -19.37
CA LYS A 230 -18.36 14.17 -18.89
C LYS A 230 -18.32 12.67 -19.17
N TYR A 231 -17.13 12.10 -19.37
CA TYR A 231 -16.96 10.67 -19.57
C TYR A 231 -17.32 9.90 -18.30
N ASN A 232 -17.96 8.76 -18.52
CA ASN A 232 -18.40 7.87 -17.47
C ASN A 232 -17.22 7.04 -16.94
N GLN A 233 -16.55 7.55 -15.92
CA GLN A 233 -15.53 6.83 -15.14
C GLN A 233 -16.01 6.65 -13.70
N TRP A 234 -16.99 5.77 -13.51
CA TRP A 234 -17.58 5.53 -12.20
C TRP A 234 -16.65 4.77 -11.27
N THR A 235 -16.55 5.23 -10.03
CA THR A 235 -15.78 4.56 -8.97
C THR A 235 -16.67 3.93 -7.90
N LYS A 236 -17.98 4.20 -7.92
CA LYS A 236 -18.97 3.71 -6.95
C LYS A 236 -20.05 2.91 -7.67
N THR A 237 -20.44 1.79 -7.06
CA THR A 237 -21.53 0.93 -7.56
C THR A 237 -22.84 1.67 -7.75
N ARG A 238 -23.17 2.61 -6.85
CA ARG A 238 -24.40 3.41 -6.93
C ARG A 238 -24.48 4.25 -8.20
N ASP A 239 -23.35 4.83 -8.64
CA ASP A 239 -23.32 5.68 -9.83
C ASP A 239 -23.55 4.87 -11.11
N VAL A 240 -23.03 3.64 -11.15
CA VAL A 240 -23.25 2.68 -12.25
C VAL A 240 -24.72 2.25 -12.31
N ILE A 241 -25.33 1.94 -11.16
CA ILE A 241 -26.75 1.56 -11.09
C ILE A 241 -27.62 2.72 -11.57
N HIS A 242 -27.36 3.93 -11.07
CA HIS A 242 -28.10 5.13 -11.48
C HIS A 242 -27.97 5.40 -12.97
N TRP A 243 -26.77 5.27 -13.56
CA TRP A 243 -26.60 5.38 -15.01
C TRP A 243 -27.42 4.32 -15.75
N PHE A 244 -27.31 3.05 -15.35
CA PHE A 244 -28.01 1.96 -16.00
C PHE A 244 -29.54 2.13 -15.94
N GLU A 245 -30.07 2.56 -14.80
CA GLU A 245 -31.50 2.81 -14.61
C GLU A 245 -32.04 3.89 -15.57
N ASN A 246 -31.24 4.93 -15.83
CA ASN A 246 -31.61 6.06 -16.67
C ASN A 246 -31.44 5.83 -18.18
N ILE A 247 -30.95 4.66 -18.62
CA ILE A 247 -30.88 4.32 -20.05
C ILE A 247 -32.32 4.18 -20.60
N THR A 248 -32.66 4.99 -21.60
CA THR A 248 -33.92 4.89 -22.34
C THR A 248 -33.87 3.76 -23.37
N ASN A 249 -35.02 3.13 -23.65
CA ASN A 249 -35.14 2.08 -24.67
C ASN A 249 -34.10 0.95 -24.49
N LYS A 250 -33.91 0.46 -23.26
CA LYS A 250 -32.92 -0.59 -22.90
C LYS A 250 -32.94 -1.81 -23.83
N LYS A 251 -34.12 -2.16 -24.38
CA LYS A 251 -34.30 -3.27 -25.32
C LYS A 251 -33.59 -3.07 -26.68
N GLN A 252 -33.21 -1.84 -27.02
CA GLN A 252 -32.48 -1.48 -28.24
C GLN A 252 -31.00 -1.20 -27.98
N GLN A 253 -30.53 -1.37 -26.75
CA GLN A 253 -29.15 -1.10 -26.36
C GLN A 253 -28.36 -2.40 -26.31
N SER A 254 -27.09 -2.32 -26.70
CA SER A 254 -26.13 -3.42 -26.61
C SER A 254 -24.98 -3.00 -25.70
N PHE A 255 -24.57 -3.90 -24.81
CA PHE A 255 -23.42 -3.69 -23.94
C PHE A 255 -22.23 -4.48 -24.44
N ILE A 256 -21.06 -3.85 -24.46
CA ILE A 256 -19.80 -4.52 -24.72
C ILE A 256 -19.10 -4.70 -23.37
N ILE A 257 -18.70 -5.94 -23.10
CA ILE A 257 -17.89 -6.30 -21.94
C ILE A 257 -16.63 -6.94 -22.50
N PHE A 258 -15.47 -6.43 -22.08
CA PHE A 258 -14.19 -7.05 -22.40
C PHE A 258 -13.31 -7.02 -21.16
N ASP A 259 -12.50 -8.07 -21.02
CA ASP A 259 -11.47 -8.18 -20.02
C ASP A 259 -10.11 -7.96 -20.68
N ILE A 260 -9.23 -7.21 -20.02
CA ILE A 260 -7.87 -7.00 -20.52
C ILE A 260 -6.95 -7.96 -19.77
N CYS A 261 -6.49 -8.99 -20.49
CA CYS A 261 -5.45 -9.88 -20.00
C CYS A 261 -4.22 -9.09 -19.59
N ASP A 262 -3.75 -9.29 -18.34
CA ASP A 262 -2.55 -8.66 -17.80
C ASP A 262 -2.55 -7.11 -17.96
N PHE A 263 -3.68 -6.46 -17.63
CA PHE A 263 -3.86 -5.00 -17.73
C PHE A 263 -2.72 -4.15 -17.14
N TYR A 264 -2.28 -4.41 -15.91
CA TYR A 264 -1.21 -3.60 -15.31
C TYR A 264 0.16 -3.80 -15.99
N PRO A 265 0.57 -5.04 -16.33
CA PRO A 265 1.72 -5.27 -17.18
C PRO A 265 1.66 -4.63 -18.58
N SER A 266 0.48 -4.47 -19.17
CA SER A 266 0.35 -3.93 -20.53
C SER A 266 0.47 -2.40 -20.62
N ILE A 267 0.46 -1.67 -19.49
CA ILE A 267 0.65 -0.22 -19.48
C ILE A 267 2.14 0.11 -19.69
N THR A 268 2.46 0.60 -20.88
CA THR A 268 3.82 1.04 -21.25
C THR A 268 4.07 2.49 -20.87
N LYS A 269 5.34 2.92 -20.92
CA LYS A 269 5.71 4.33 -20.76
C LYS A 269 5.02 5.19 -21.81
N ASP A 270 5.11 4.78 -23.08
CA ASP A 270 4.55 5.51 -24.22
C ASP A 270 3.04 5.67 -24.06
N LEU A 271 2.34 4.61 -23.64
CA LEU A 271 0.90 4.69 -23.38
C LEU A 271 0.57 5.69 -22.25
N LEU A 272 1.38 5.77 -21.18
CA LEU A 272 1.14 6.79 -20.16
C LEU A 272 1.51 8.20 -20.66
N GLU A 273 2.56 8.34 -21.47
CA GLU A 273 2.90 9.64 -22.07
C GLU A 273 1.79 10.15 -22.98
N GLU A 274 1.27 9.30 -23.86
CA GLU A 274 0.10 9.57 -24.72
C GLU A 274 -1.15 9.89 -23.89
N ALA A 275 -1.39 9.15 -22.82
CA ALA A 275 -2.51 9.44 -21.91
C ALA A 275 -2.35 10.80 -21.22
N LEU A 276 -1.13 11.21 -20.87
CA LEU A 276 -0.84 12.53 -20.32
C LEU A 276 -0.93 13.64 -21.38
N ASP A 277 -0.61 13.36 -22.65
CA ASP A 277 -0.80 14.31 -23.76
C ASP A 277 -2.30 14.55 -23.98
N PHE A 278 -3.09 13.47 -24.02
CA PHE A 278 -4.55 13.56 -24.05
C PHE A 278 -5.10 14.35 -22.85
N ALA A 279 -4.62 14.06 -21.64
CA ALA A 279 -5.03 14.77 -20.43
C ALA A 279 -4.71 16.26 -20.49
N SER A 280 -3.61 16.65 -21.12
CA SER A 280 -3.16 18.04 -21.26
C SER A 280 -4.10 18.88 -22.13
N LEU A 281 -4.93 18.26 -22.98
CA LEU A 281 -6.00 18.94 -23.71
C LEU A 281 -7.12 19.45 -22.78
N HIS A 282 -7.20 18.90 -21.57
CA HIS A 282 -8.28 19.16 -20.62
C HIS A 282 -7.81 19.78 -19.30
N THR A 283 -6.55 19.64 -18.92
CA THR A 283 -6.06 20.23 -17.66
C THR A 283 -4.60 20.63 -17.80
N SER A 284 -4.20 21.66 -17.06
CA SER A 284 -2.80 22.02 -16.97
C SER A 284 -2.04 20.93 -16.22
N ILE A 285 -1.03 20.36 -16.89
CA ILE A 285 -0.06 19.41 -16.34
C ILE A 285 1.31 20.03 -16.58
N THR A 286 2.00 20.36 -15.49
CA THR A 286 3.33 20.95 -15.62
C THR A 286 4.37 19.90 -16.01
N GLY A 287 5.50 20.33 -16.57
CA GLY A 287 6.63 19.44 -16.85
C GLY A 287 7.15 18.75 -15.57
N GLU A 288 7.12 19.45 -14.43
CA GLU A 288 7.47 18.87 -13.13
C GLU A 288 6.48 17.77 -12.71
N GLU A 289 5.18 18.01 -12.83
CA GLU A 289 4.15 17.00 -12.53
C GLU A 289 4.27 15.76 -13.42
N ARG A 290 4.48 15.95 -14.73
CA ARG A 290 4.75 14.85 -15.66
C ARG A 290 5.99 14.07 -15.22
N ASN A 291 7.08 14.75 -14.89
CA ASN A 291 8.30 14.09 -14.41
C ASN A 291 8.07 13.29 -13.11
N ILE A 292 7.30 13.83 -12.16
CA ILE A 292 6.95 13.12 -10.92
C ILE A 292 6.14 11.86 -11.23
N ILE A 293 5.12 11.96 -12.08
CA ILE A 293 4.27 10.83 -12.46
C ILE A 293 5.13 9.72 -13.07
N LEU A 294 5.99 10.04 -14.05
CA LEU A 294 6.86 9.07 -14.71
C LEU A 294 7.90 8.48 -13.75
N HIS A 295 8.53 9.32 -12.92
CA HIS A 295 9.57 8.90 -11.98
C HIS A 295 9.06 7.89 -10.94
N THR A 296 7.84 8.10 -10.41
CA THR A 296 7.22 7.18 -9.45
C THR A 296 6.90 5.79 -9.99
N LYS A 297 7.07 5.55 -11.30
CA LYS A 297 6.92 4.22 -11.92
C LYS A 297 8.23 3.43 -11.95
N ASN A 298 9.35 4.08 -11.61
CA ASN A 298 10.61 3.41 -11.36
C ASN A 298 10.59 2.85 -9.94
N SER A 299 10.55 1.53 -9.81
CA SER A 299 10.58 0.85 -8.52
C SER A 299 11.58 -0.29 -8.55
N THR A 300 12.04 -0.66 -7.37
CA THR A 300 12.82 -1.86 -7.12
C THR A 300 12.04 -2.79 -6.23
N LEU A 301 12.24 -4.08 -6.45
CA LEU A 301 11.72 -5.16 -5.65
C LEU A 301 12.90 -5.89 -5.02
N TYR A 302 12.82 -6.31 -3.76
CA TYR A 302 13.90 -7.06 -3.13
C TYR A 302 13.55 -8.53 -3.02
N SER A 303 14.53 -9.39 -3.34
CA SER A 303 14.43 -10.82 -3.08
C SER A 303 15.80 -11.35 -2.70
N ASN A 304 15.89 -12.01 -1.54
CA ASN A 304 17.13 -12.52 -0.93
C ASN A 304 18.18 -11.41 -0.72
N ASN A 305 17.75 -10.25 -0.25
CA ASN A 305 18.56 -9.03 -0.05
C ASN A 305 19.24 -8.50 -1.32
N GLU A 306 18.79 -8.93 -2.50
CA GLU A 306 19.23 -8.40 -3.79
C GLU A 306 18.13 -7.56 -4.42
N PRO A 307 18.46 -6.41 -5.04
CA PRO A 307 17.50 -5.61 -5.77
C PRO A 307 17.19 -6.24 -7.13
N TRP A 308 15.91 -6.23 -7.49
CA TRP A 308 15.35 -6.64 -8.76
C TRP A 308 14.60 -5.46 -9.37
N GLN A 309 14.60 -5.42 -10.69
CA GLN A 309 13.89 -4.40 -11.47
C GLN A 309 13.06 -5.11 -12.52
N LYS A 310 11.92 -4.52 -12.88
CA LYS A 310 11.06 -5.10 -13.91
C LYS A 310 11.82 -5.22 -15.24
N ARG A 311 11.58 -6.32 -15.96
CA ARG A 311 12.13 -6.53 -17.30
C ARG A 311 11.50 -5.52 -18.26
N GLN A 312 12.32 -5.03 -19.17
CA GLN A 312 11.84 -4.28 -20.33
C GLN A 312 11.26 -5.30 -21.31
N GLN A 313 9.96 -5.26 -21.55
CA GLN A 313 9.37 -5.92 -22.71
C GLN A 313 9.02 -4.81 -23.70
N HIS A 314 9.69 -4.80 -24.86
CA HIS A 314 9.57 -3.82 -25.95
C HIS A 314 9.90 -2.36 -25.58
N SER A 315 11.12 -1.91 -25.95
CA SER A 315 11.60 -0.50 -26.07
C SER A 315 11.06 0.58 -25.12
N THR A 316 10.55 0.25 -23.95
CA THR A 316 10.05 1.21 -22.96
C THR A 316 10.56 0.85 -21.57
N SER A 317 10.91 1.90 -20.84
CA SER A 317 11.66 1.91 -19.58
C SER A 317 11.04 1.09 -18.44
N GLN A 318 11.81 0.96 -17.34
CA GLN A 318 11.48 0.34 -16.05
C GLN A 318 10.14 0.85 -15.50
N TRP A 319 9.03 0.12 -15.69
CA TRP A 319 7.68 0.67 -15.44
C TRP A 319 6.78 -0.26 -14.62
N GLU A 320 6.44 0.16 -13.40
CA GLU A 320 5.35 -0.43 -12.63
C GLU A 320 4.15 0.50 -12.51
N ALA A 321 3.00 0.06 -13.04
CA ALA A 321 1.71 0.61 -12.67
C ALA A 321 1.35 0.17 -11.24
N LEU A 322 2.04 0.69 -10.23
CA LEU A 322 1.62 0.59 -8.84
C LEU A 322 0.39 1.50 -8.66
N THR A 323 -0.80 0.95 -8.87
CA THR A 323 -2.00 1.50 -8.24
C THR A 323 -2.00 0.97 -6.83
N GLY A 324 -1.82 1.86 -5.84
CA GLY A 324 -1.80 1.53 -4.42
C GLY A 324 -2.81 0.45 -4.09
N GLN A 325 -2.31 -0.79 -3.96
CA GLN A 325 -3.09 -1.83 -3.35
C GLN A 325 -3.32 -1.31 -1.95
N LYS A 326 -4.59 -1.18 -1.57
CA LYS A 326 -4.95 -1.11 -0.16
C LYS A 326 -4.35 -2.35 0.47
N HIS A 327 -3.12 -2.23 0.98
CA HIS A 327 -2.67 -3.07 2.05
C HIS A 327 -3.71 -2.81 3.14
N ALA A 328 -4.59 -3.79 3.33
CA ALA A 328 -5.21 -3.94 4.63
C ALA A 328 -4.02 -3.86 5.60
N ASN A 329 -3.97 -2.79 6.38
CA ASN A 329 -3.11 -2.75 7.54
C ASN A 329 -3.48 -4.00 8.33
N TRP A 330 -2.59 -4.99 8.27
CA TRP A 330 -2.68 -6.21 9.04
C TRP A 330 -2.47 -5.89 10.51
#